data_AF-A0A8S0XQS7-F1
#
_entry.id   AF-A0A8S0XQS7-F1
#
_cell.length_a   1.000
_cell.length_b   1.000
_cell.length_c   1.000
_cell.angle_alpha   90.00
_cell.angle_beta   90.00
_cell.angle_gamma   90.00
#
_symmetry.space_group_name_H-M   'P 1'
#
loop_
_entity.id
_entity.type
_entity.pdbx_description
1 polymer ?
#
loop_
_entity_poly.entity_id
_entity_poly.type
_entity_poly.pdbx_seq_one_letter_code
_entity_poly.pdbx_strand_id
1 'polypeptide(L)'
;MRAFVSGPITFPDNYFTTHYEPRISAAIEAGHAFVMGPAMGIDAVSLRYLVTNGVDPENITVYLSEYESKALQERVQWFIDLGGKIHIEGVTSADRDAAMTRDSDYDILRYMPIEEQKEFYGVDYFPRVSATERNERRRQGLPLWENPGFTTHEPGKEKGGLSGTQKLKERLKGVFSKPSNT
;
A
#
# COMPACT_ATOMS: atom_id res chain seq x y z
N MET A 1 -13.18 12.64 -15.17
CA MET A 1 -12.04 12.53 -14.25
C MET A 1 -11.80 11.06 -13.93
N ARG A 2 -10.63 10.73 -13.38
CA ARG A 2 -10.23 9.38 -12.99
C ARG A 2 -9.83 9.33 -11.52
N ALA A 3 -10.49 8.46 -10.78
CA ALA A 3 -10.28 8.23 -9.36
C ALA A 3 -9.29 7.09 -9.13
N PHE A 4 -8.28 7.28 -8.29
CA PHE A 4 -7.47 6.19 -7.77
C PHE A 4 -8.05 5.69 -6.44
N VAL A 5 -8.51 4.43 -6.43
CA VAL A 5 -9.01 3.77 -5.22
C VAL A 5 -7.90 2.93 -4.60
N SER A 6 -7.62 3.16 -3.32
CA SER A 6 -6.63 2.38 -2.57
C SER A 6 -6.97 2.34 -1.08
N GLY A 7 -6.78 1.19 -0.44
CA GLY A 7 -6.99 1.07 1.00
C GLY A 7 -6.30 -0.12 1.67
N PRO A 8 -6.56 -0.34 2.97
CA PRO A 8 -5.98 -1.45 3.70
C PRO A 8 -6.41 -2.83 3.20
N ILE A 9 -5.52 -3.82 3.34
CA ILE A 9 -5.80 -5.23 3.04
C ILE A 9 -6.78 -5.84 4.06
N THR A 10 -6.61 -5.50 5.34
CA THR A 10 -7.48 -5.91 6.45
C THR A 10 -8.08 -4.69 7.10
N PHE A 11 -9.38 -4.72 7.35
CA PHE A 11 -10.12 -3.59 7.90
C PHE A 11 -11.31 -4.07 8.76
N PRO A 12 -11.80 -3.23 9.69
CA PRO A 12 -12.98 -3.53 10.52
C PRO A 12 -14.26 -3.74 9.71
N ASP A 13 -15.26 -4.36 10.33
CA ASP A 13 -16.61 -4.43 9.77
C ASP A 13 -17.15 -3.03 9.44
N ASN A 14 -17.93 -2.92 8.37
CA ASN A 14 -18.51 -1.67 7.87
C ASN A 14 -17.51 -0.57 7.48
N TYR A 15 -16.20 -0.83 7.49
CA TYR A 15 -15.19 0.16 7.11
C TYR A 15 -15.35 0.63 5.66
N PHE A 16 -15.59 -0.31 4.75
CA PHE A 16 -15.85 -0.01 3.33
C PHE A 16 -17.12 0.83 3.17
N THR A 17 -18.24 0.38 3.75
CA THR A 17 -19.55 1.04 3.64
C THR A 17 -19.53 2.44 4.26
N THR A 18 -18.74 2.66 5.30
CA THR A 18 -18.63 3.96 5.97
C THR A 18 -17.73 4.94 5.20
N HIS A 19 -16.60 4.47 4.66
CA HIS A 19 -15.54 5.37 4.19
C HIS A 19 -15.31 5.40 2.68
N TYR A 20 -15.64 4.31 1.99
CA TYR A 20 -15.38 4.15 0.56
C TYR A 20 -16.66 4.23 -0.24
N GLU A 21 -17.68 3.49 0.17
CA GLU A 21 -18.94 3.40 -0.57
C GLU A 21 -19.51 4.77 -0.95
N PRO A 22 -19.74 5.74 -0.03
CA PRO A 22 -20.34 7.03 -0.41
C PRO A 22 -19.50 7.81 -1.42
N ARG A 23 -18.17 7.71 -1.33
CA ARG A 23 -17.23 8.41 -2.23
C ARG A 23 -17.17 7.74 -3.59
N ILE A 24 -17.20 6.41 -3.62
CA ILE A 24 -17.26 5.64 -4.87
C ILE A 24 -18.59 5.89 -5.56
N SER A 25 -19.74 5.81 -4.85
CA SER A 25 -21.06 6.09 -5.42
C SER A 25 -21.14 7.49 -6.00
N ALA A 26 -20.65 8.51 -5.28
CA ALA A 26 -20.59 9.88 -5.82
C ALA A 26 -19.74 9.99 -7.09
N ALA A 27 -18.62 9.25 -7.18
CA ALA A 27 -17.79 9.20 -8.38
C ALA A 27 -18.47 8.45 -9.55
N ILE A 28 -19.25 7.40 -9.26
CA ILE A 28 -20.07 6.68 -10.24
C ILE A 28 -21.13 7.63 -10.81
N GLU A 29 -21.87 8.33 -9.96
CA GLU A 29 -22.91 9.30 -10.36
C GLU A 29 -22.34 10.44 -11.22
N ALA A 30 -21.10 10.85 -10.95
CA ALA A 30 -20.39 11.84 -11.74
C ALA A 30 -19.79 11.29 -13.06
N GLY A 31 -19.96 9.99 -13.36
CA GLY A 31 -19.45 9.36 -14.57
C GLY A 31 -17.91 9.30 -14.63
N HIS A 32 -17.25 9.16 -13.47
CA HIS A 32 -15.79 9.07 -13.41
C HIS A 32 -15.27 7.68 -13.79
N ALA A 33 -14.02 7.64 -14.27
CA ALA A 33 -13.27 6.41 -14.46
C ALA A 33 -12.50 6.04 -13.18
N PHE A 34 -12.04 4.79 -13.08
CA PHE A 34 -11.40 4.27 -11.87
C PHE A 34 -10.08 3.57 -12.21
N VAL A 35 -9.09 3.73 -11.33
CA VAL A 35 -7.85 2.93 -11.32
C VAL A 35 -7.65 2.34 -9.94
N MET A 36 -7.12 1.13 -9.89
CA MET A 36 -6.80 0.43 -8.63
C MET A 36 -5.79 -0.68 -8.85
N GLY A 37 -5.18 -1.14 -7.75
CA GLY A 37 -4.28 -2.30 -7.77
C GLY A 37 -5.04 -3.63 -7.71
N PRO A 38 -4.31 -4.77 -7.74
CA PRO A 38 -4.85 -6.11 -7.62
C PRO A 38 -4.89 -6.58 -6.16
N ALA A 39 -4.66 -5.68 -5.21
CA ALA A 39 -4.52 -6.02 -3.81
C ALA A 39 -5.84 -6.57 -3.25
N MET A 40 -5.73 -7.45 -2.26
CA MET A 40 -6.90 -7.84 -1.46
C MET A 40 -7.38 -6.66 -0.61
N GLY A 41 -8.54 -6.85 0.03
CA GLY A 41 -9.11 -5.82 0.90
C GLY A 41 -9.84 -4.77 0.09
N ILE A 42 -9.62 -3.48 0.40
CA ILE A 42 -10.39 -2.38 -0.17
C ILE A 42 -10.33 -2.35 -1.70
N ASP A 43 -9.17 -2.56 -2.31
CA ASP A 43 -9.01 -2.54 -3.76
C ASP A 43 -9.93 -3.60 -4.42
N ALA A 44 -9.88 -4.84 -3.94
CA ALA A 44 -10.73 -5.93 -4.43
C ALA A 44 -12.23 -5.71 -4.15
N VAL A 45 -12.60 -5.20 -2.97
CA VAL A 45 -14.00 -4.90 -2.62
C VAL A 45 -14.52 -3.76 -3.50
N SER A 46 -13.71 -2.74 -3.75
CA SER A 46 -14.05 -1.62 -4.63
C SER A 46 -14.26 -2.07 -6.07
N LEU A 47 -13.38 -2.92 -6.60
CA LEU A 47 -13.53 -3.49 -7.95
C LEU A 47 -14.86 -4.23 -8.10
N ARG A 48 -15.22 -5.07 -7.12
CA ARG A 48 -16.50 -5.77 -7.09
C ARG A 48 -17.67 -4.80 -7.00
N TYR A 49 -17.60 -3.81 -6.10
CA TYR A 49 -18.65 -2.81 -5.93
C TYR A 49 -18.92 -2.04 -7.23
N LEU A 50 -17.87 -1.60 -7.92
CA LEU A 50 -17.99 -0.89 -9.20
C LEU A 50 -18.73 -1.73 -10.25
N VAL A 51 -18.29 -2.98 -10.44
CA VAL A 51 -18.91 -3.90 -11.40
C VAL A 51 -20.38 -4.19 -11.04
N THR A 52 -20.67 -4.46 -9.76
CA THR A 52 -22.02 -4.72 -9.28
C THR A 52 -22.95 -3.51 -9.43
N ASN A 53 -22.42 -2.29 -9.36
CA ASN A 53 -23.17 -1.05 -9.55
C ASN A 53 -23.20 -0.59 -11.02
N GLY A 54 -22.84 -1.46 -11.97
CA GLY A 54 -23.04 -1.21 -13.40
C GLY A 54 -22.03 -0.26 -14.04
N VAL A 55 -20.88 -0.02 -13.41
CA VAL A 55 -19.79 0.70 -14.06
C VAL A 55 -19.26 -0.14 -15.21
N ASP A 56 -19.23 0.44 -16.41
CA ASP A 56 -18.68 -0.21 -17.60
C ASP A 56 -17.21 -0.64 -17.32
N PRO A 57 -16.84 -1.91 -17.52
CA PRO A 57 -15.47 -2.38 -17.36
C PRO A 57 -14.42 -1.57 -18.13
N GLU A 58 -14.79 -0.93 -19.24
CA GLU A 58 -13.92 -0.02 -20.00
C GLU A 58 -13.52 1.25 -19.21
N ASN A 59 -14.30 1.62 -18.19
CA ASN A 59 -14.02 2.74 -17.29
C ASN A 59 -13.24 2.33 -16.04
N ILE A 60 -12.83 1.07 -15.93
CA ILE A 60 -12.07 0.55 -14.79
C ILE A 60 -10.76 -0.03 -15.31
N THR A 61 -9.62 0.47 -14.82
CA THR A 61 -8.31 -0.10 -15.12
C THR A 61 -7.68 -0.67 -13.85
N VAL A 62 -7.39 -1.97 -13.87
CA VAL A 62 -6.62 -2.63 -12.80
C VAL A 62 -5.14 -2.64 -13.21
N TYR A 63 -4.31 -2.02 -12.39
CA TYR A 63 -2.87 -1.99 -12.62
C TYR A 63 -2.21 -3.22 -11.97
N LEU A 64 -1.22 -3.77 -12.65
CA LEU A 64 -0.37 -4.86 -12.18
C LEU A 64 1.10 -4.45 -12.37
N SER A 65 1.98 -4.84 -11.44
CA SER A 65 3.40 -4.90 -11.76
C SER A 65 3.72 -6.17 -12.57
N GLU A 66 4.89 -6.24 -13.22
CA GLU A 66 5.34 -7.45 -13.93
C GLU A 66 5.40 -8.70 -13.04
N TYR A 67 5.71 -8.53 -11.75
CA TYR A 67 5.69 -9.62 -10.80
C TYR A 67 4.25 -10.09 -10.52
N GLU A 68 3.34 -9.15 -10.31
CA GLU A 68 1.94 -9.43 -10.02
C GLU A 68 1.19 -9.97 -11.23
N SER A 69 1.55 -9.58 -12.46
CA SER A 69 0.93 -10.11 -13.67
C SER A 69 1.18 -11.61 -13.84
N LYS A 70 2.26 -12.15 -13.27
CA LYS A 70 2.53 -13.59 -13.24
C LYS A 70 1.86 -14.28 -12.05
N ALA A 71 1.87 -13.63 -10.88
CA ALA A 71 1.44 -14.25 -9.64
C ALA A 71 -0.07 -14.12 -9.34
N LEU A 72 -0.71 -13.08 -9.86
CA LEU A 72 -2.08 -12.68 -9.49
C LEU A 72 -3.05 -12.67 -10.68
N GLN A 73 -2.61 -13.13 -11.87
CA GLN A 73 -3.45 -13.13 -13.08
C GLN A 73 -4.81 -13.81 -12.85
N GLU A 74 -4.81 -14.99 -12.22
CA GLU A 74 -6.04 -15.74 -11.91
C GLU A 74 -7.02 -14.93 -11.05
N ARG A 75 -6.52 -14.05 -10.17
CA ARG A 75 -7.38 -13.25 -9.27
C ARG A 75 -8.14 -12.16 -9.99
N VAL A 76 -7.62 -11.69 -11.11
CA VAL A 76 -8.24 -10.64 -11.94
C VAL A 76 -8.86 -11.21 -13.22
N GLN A 77 -8.73 -12.52 -13.47
CA GLN A 77 -9.24 -13.16 -14.69
C GLN A 77 -10.73 -12.94 -14.89
N TRP A 78 -11.53 -13.07 -13.82
CA TRP A 78 -12.97 -12.80 -13.89
C TRP A 78 -13.30 -11.38 -14.39
N PHE A 79 -12.44 -10.40 -14.10
CA PHE A 79 -12.64 -9.01 -14.52
C PHE A 79 -12.22 -8.84 -15.99
N ILE A 80 -11.15 -9.51 -16.40
CA ILE A 80 -10.73 -9.60 -17.82
C ILE A 80 -11.84 -10.24 -18.66
N ASP A 81 -12.47 -11.31 -18.17
CA ASP A 81 -13.55 -12.01 -18.87
C ASP A 81 -14.79 -11.13 -19.06
N LEU A 82 -14.96 -10.09 -18.23
CA LEU A 82 -16.00 -9.07 -18.36
C LEU A 82 -15.60 -7.94 -19.33
N GLY A 83 -14.42 -7.99 -19.95
CA GLY A 83 -13.88 -6.92 -20.79
C GLY A 83 -13.12 -5.84 -20.02
N GLY A 84 -12.73 -6.11 -18.78
CA GLY A 84 -11.99 -5.16 -17.94
C GLY A 84 -10.58 -4.85 -18.44
N LYS A 85 -10.10 -3.63 -18.20
CA LYS A 85 -8.77 -3.19 -18.62
C LYS A 85 -7.69 -3.56 -17.60
N ILE A 86 -6.63 -4.19 -18.09
CA ILE A 86 -5.40 -4.44 -17.31
C ILE A 86 -4.27 -3.57 -17.85
N HIS A 87 -3.58 -2.87 -16.96
CA HIS A 87 -2.36 -2.13 -17.29
C HIS A 87 -1.17 -2.73 -16.53
N ILE A 88 -0.11 -3.13 -17.24
CA ILE A 88 1.11 -3.64 -16.60
C ILE A 88 2.12 -2.50 -16.55
N GLU A 89 2.55 -2.11 -15.35
CA GLU A 89 3.56 -1.08 -15.15
C GLU A 89 4.64 -1.52 -14.16
N GLY A 90 5.89 -1.44 -14.63
CA GLY A 90 7.06 -1.54 -13.79
C GLY A 90 7.25 -2.93 -13.18
N VAL A 91 8.34 -3.08 -12.46
CA VAL A 91 8.73 -4.39 -11.90
C VAL A 91 8.10 -4.62 -10.53
N THR A 92 7.92 -3.54 -9.77
CA THR A 92 7.48 -3.60 -8.37
C THR A 92 6.10 -2.98 -8.16
N SER A 93 5.42 -3.36 -7.07
CA SER A 93 4.17 -2.71 -6.67
C SER A 93 4.35 -1.20 -6.43
N ALA A 94 5.55 -0.74 -6.08
CA ALA A 94 5.83 0.69 -5.89
C ALA A 94 5.85 1.47 -7.22
N ASP A 95 6.37 0.86 -8.29
CA ASP A 95 6.34 1.43 -9.64
C ASP A 95 4.90 1.52 -10.14
N ARG A 96 4.14 0.43 -9.97
CA ARG A 96 2.71 0.37 -10.27
C ARG A 96 1.92 1.44 -9.52
N ASP A 97 2.15 1.58 -8.22
CA ASP A 97 1.49 2.59 -7.38
C ASP A 97 1.83 4.02 -7.81
N ALA A 98 3.08 4.26 -8.24
CA ALA A 98 3.49 5.54 -8.80
C ALA A 98 2.76 5.85 -10.11
N ALA A 99 2.59 4.86 -10.99
CA ALA A 99 1.83 5.01 -12.22
C ALA A 99 0.34 5.27 -11.98
N MET A 100 -0.30 4.55 -11.06
CA MET A 100 -1.69 4.85 -10.68
C MET A 100 -1.85 6.27 -10.13
N THR A 101 -0.89 6.74 -9.33
CA THR A 101 -0.90 8.12 -8.83
C THR A 101 -0.77 9.14 -9.98
N ARG A 102 0.14 8.89 -10.93
CA ARG A 102 0.39 9.72 -12.11
C ARG A 102 -0.82 9.77 -13.05
N ASP A 103 -1.48 8.64 -13.25
CA ASP A 103 -2.51 8.47 -14.27
C ASP A 103 -3.92 8.82 -13.78
N SER A 104 -4.07 9.25 -12.51
CA SER A 104 -5.33 9.62 -11.87
C SER A 104 -5.36 11.08 -11.44
N ASP A 105 -6.56 11.67 -11.47
CA ASP A 105 -6.78 13.07 -11.15
C ASP A 105 -6.88 13.30 -9.63
N TYR A 106 -7.44 12.33 -8.89
CA TYR A 106 -7.64 12.40 -7.45
C TYR A 106 -7.73 11.01 -6.82
N ASP A 107 -7.65 10.96 -5.48
CA ASP A 107 -7.68 9.72 -4.74
C ASP A 107 -8.99 9.53 -3.95
N ILE A 108 -9.54 8.32 -4.02
CA ILE A 108 -10.48 7.76 -3.06
C ILE A 108 -9.67 6.81 -2.17
N LEU A 109 -8.95 7.41 -1.23
CA LEU A 109 -8.10 6.70 -0.29
C LEU A 109 -8.49 6.98 1.16
N ARG A 110 -8.25 5.99 2.01
CA ARG A 110 -8.23 6.10 3.48
C ARG A 110 -7.37 4.98 4.07
N TYR A 111 -6.50 5.35 4.99
CA TYR A 111 -5.85 4.39 5.89
C TYR A 111 -6.28 4.71 7.32
N MET A 112 -6.33 3.69 8.17
CA MET A 112 -6.70 3.86 9.58
C MET A 112 -5.71 4.81 10.28
N PRO A 113 -6.17 5.83 11.02
CA PRO A 113 -5.35 6.55 11.99
C PRO A 113 -4.66 5.61 12.97
N ILE A 114 -3.57 6.07 13.60
CA ILE A 114 -2.77 5.25 14.52
C ILE A 114 -3.62 4.63 15.64
N GLU A 115 -4.54 5.38 16.22
CA GLU A 115 -5.38 4.87 17.31
C GLU A 115 -6.37 3.80 16.83
N GLU A 116 -6.99 3.98 15.65
CA GLU A 116 -7.81 2.94 15.01
C GLU A 116 -6.98 1.68 14.70
N GLN A 117 -5.73 1.84 14.23
CA GLN A 117 -4.85 0.70 13.98
C GLN A 117 -4.50 -0.06 15.26
N LYS A 118 -4.21 0.65 16.36
CA LYS A 118 -3.91 0.03 17.65
C LYS A 118 -5.10 -0.74 18.20
N GLU A 119 -6.30 -0.16 18.11
CA GLU A 119 -7.54 -0.82 18.52
C GLU A 119 -7.81 -2.07 17.69
N PHE A 120 -7.69 -1.96 16.36
CA PHE A 120 -7.99 -3.06 15.45
C PHE A 120 -6.97 -4.19 15.50
N TYR A 121 -5.66 -3.88 15.45
CA TYR A 121 -4.60 -4.89 15.44
C TYR A 121 -4.20 -5.36 16.85
N GLY A 122 -4.53 -4.60 17.90
CA GLY A 122 -4.19 -4.93 19.28
C GLY A 122 -2.69 -5.20 19.46
N VAL A 123 -2.36 -6.39 19.94
CA VAL A 123 -0.98 -6.84 20.18
C VAL A 123 -0.15 -6.98 18.90
N ASP A 124 -0.80 -7.14 17.74
CA ASP A 124 -0.15 -7.25 16.43
C ASP A 124 0.08 -5.88 15.77
N TYR A 125 -0.25 -4.79 16.45
CA TYR A 125 0.01 -3.45 15.94
C TYR A 125 1.52 -3.21 15.81
N PHE A 126 1.93 -2.86 14.59
CA PHE A 126 3.27 -2.37 14.30
C PHE A 126 3.21 -1.05 13.53
N PRO A 127 3.88 0.01 14.00
CA PRO A 127 3.91 1.30 13.31
C PRO A 127 4.55 1.16 11.94
N ARG A 128 3.85 1.58 10.88
CA ARG A 128 4.33 1.51 9.50
C ARG A 128 3.69 2.60 8.65
N VAL A 129 4.38 3.02 7.59
CA VAL A 129 3.75 3.80 6.52
C VAL A 129 3.08 2.83 5.57
N SER A 130 1.76 2.90 5.45
CA SER A 130 1.01 1.97 4.59
C SER A 130 1.25 2.25 3.09
N ALA A 131 0.93 1.30 2.21
CA ALA A 131 0.97 1.56 0.76
C ALA A 131 0.01 2.69 0.37
N THR A 132 -1.20 2.69 0.91
CA THR A 132 -2.21 3.73 0.72
C THR A 132 -1.70 5.11 1.16
N GLU A 133 -1.06 5.19 2.33
CA GLU A 133 -0.45 6.43 2.82
C GLU A 133 0.70 6.91 1.92
N ARG A 134 1.50 5.99 1.37
CA ARG A 134 2.53 6.34 0.38
C ARG A 134 1.94 6.92 -0.88
N ASN A 135 0.74 6.51 -1.30
CA ASN A 135 0.07 7.06 -2.48
C ASN A 135 -0.36 8.51 -2.23
N GLU A 136 -0.97 8.80 -1.08
CA GLU A 136 -1.30 10.17 -0.68
C GLU A 136 -0.04 11.05 -0.63
N ARG A 137 1.01 10.58 0.05
CA ARG A 137 2.29 11.30 0.16
C ARG A 137 2.90 11.59 -1.20
N ARG A 138 2.83 10.64 -2.14
CA ARG A 138 3.33 10.82 -3.50
C ARG A 138 2.62 11.97 -4.22
N ARG A 139 1.30 12.07 -4.11
CA ARG A 139 0.52 13.17 -4.69
C ARG A 139 0.88 14.52 -4.05
N GLN A 140 1.19 14.52 -2.76
CA GLN A 140 1.58 15.72 -2.01
C GLN A 140 3.07 16.08 -2.14
N GLY A 141 3.88 15.25 -2.80
CA GLY A 141 5.34 15.46 -2.88
C GLY A 141 6.08 15.26 -1.56
N LEU A 142 5.52 14.47 -0.63
CA LEU A 142 6.09 14.21 0.69
C LEU A 142 7.03 12.98 0.70
N PRO A 143 7.96 12.87 1.67
CA PRO A 143 8.79 11.68 1.85
C PRO A 143 7.95 10.41 2.07
N LEU A 144 8.19 9.37 1.27
CA LEU A 144 7.36 8.16 1.27
C LEU A 144 7.56 7.25 2.49
N TRP A 145 8.70 7.33 3.16
CA TRP A 145 9.10 6.34 4.18
C TRP A 145 9.25 6.91 5.58
N GLU A 146 9.12 8.23 5.74
CA GLU A 146 9.24 8.87 7.04
C GLU A 146 8.03 8.53 7.91
N ASN A 147 8.24 7.69 8.92
CA ASN A 147 7.18 7.31 9.84
C ASN A 147 7.23 8.24 11.08
N PRO A 148 6.20 9.08 11.32
CA PRO A 148 6.16 9.98 12.48
C PRO A 148 6.26 9.21 13.81
N GLY A 149 5.81 7.95 13.85
CA GLY A 149 5.92 7.08 15.02
C GLY A 149 7.33 6.55 15.30
N PHE A 150 8.29 6.76 14.39
CA PHE A 150 9.70 6.37 14.54
C PHE A 150 10.67 7.55 14.48
N THR A 151 10.25 8.74 14.05
CA THR A 151 11.09 9.94 14.06
C THR A 151 11.27 10.45 15.49
N THR A 152 12.13 9.78 16.25
CA THR A 152 12.82 10.34 17.43
C THR A 152 14.10 11.06 17.03
N HIS A 153 14.14 11.65 15.82
CA HIS A 153 15.25 12.50 15.43
C HIS A 153 15.10 13.82 16.19
N GLU A 154 15.62 13.88 17.42
CA GLU A 154 16.13 15.12 17.97
C GLU A 154 17.31 15.53 17.06
N PRO A 155 17.24 16.63 16.31
CA PRO A 155 18.40 17.14 15.60
C PRO A 155 19.41 17.61 16.65
N GLY A 156 20.44 16.79 16.92
CA GLY A 156 21.52 17.18 17.84
C GLY A 156 22.12 16.10 18.73
N LYS A 157 21.64 14.85 18.71
CA LYS A 157 22.34 13.74 19.39
C LYS A 157 22.92 12.75 18.38
N GLU A 158 24.14 13.01 17.93
CA GLU A 158 25.01 11.96 17.43
C GLU A 158 25.22 10.94 18.55
N LYS A 159 24.42 9.87 18.58
CA LYS A 159 24.82 8.67 19.31
C LYS A 159 25.84 7.97 18.43
N GLY A 160 27.11 8.13 18.81
CA GLY A 160 28.24 7.35 18.30
C GLY A 160 27.96 5.86 18.48
N GLY A 161 27.29 5.28 17.49
CA GLY A 161 26.99 3.85 17.40
C GLY A 161 27.89 3.25 16.34
N LEU A 162 28.62 2.21 16.73
CA LEU A 162 29.46 1.43 15.82
C LEU A 162 28.64 0.98 14.60
N SER A 163 29.20 1.19 13.41
CA SER A 163 28.60 0.77 12.14
C SER A 163 28.35 -0.74 12.12
N GLY A 164 27.47 -1.21 11.23
CA GLY A 164 27.17 -2.65 11.08
C GLY A 164 28.42 -3.50 10.85
N THR A 165 29.44 -2.95 10.18
CA THR A 165 30.74 -3.59 9.98
C THR A 165 31.60 -3.64 11.25
N GLN A 166 31.47 -2.65 12.14
CA GLN A 166 32.17 -2.65 13.44
C GLN A 166 31.53 -3.64 14.42
N LYS A 167 30.19 -3.74 14.46
CA LYS A 167 29.49 -4.76 15.28
C LYS A 167 29.81 -6.19 14.87
N LEU A 168 29.99 -6.44 13.57
CA LEU A 168 30.37 -7.76 13.05
C LEU A 168 31.81 -8.15 13.46
N LYS A 169 32.74 -7.19 13.48
CA LYS A 169 34.13 -7.41 13.94
C LYS A 169 34.21 -7.74 15.42
N GLU A 170 33.40 -7.12 16.27
CA GLU A 170 33.38 -7.47 17.71
C GLU A 170 32.79 -8.86 17.96
N ARG A 171 31.73 -9.23 17.23
CA ARG A 171 31.13 -10.56 17.33
C ARG A 171 32.10 -11.69 16.94
N LEU A 172 32.98 -11.44 15.98
CA LEU A 172 33.98 -12.41 15.54
C LEU A 172 35.21 -12.51 16.46
N LYS A 173 35.50 -11.48 17.28
CA LYS A 173 36.58 -11.55 18.28
C LYS A 173 36.29 -12.54 19.42
N GLY A 174 35.01 -12.74 19.77
CA GLY A 174 34.59 -13.68 20.82
C GLY A 174 34.59 -15.16 20.39
N VAL A 175 34.71 -15.46 19.10
CA VAL A 175 34.60 -16.84 18.56
C VAL A 175 35.96 -17.52 18.43
N PHE A 176 37.08 -16.77 18.44
CA PHE A 176 38.43 -17.31 18.21
C PHE A 176 39.38 -17.27 19.43
N SER A 177 38.88 -16.99 20.64
CA SER A 177 39.69 -17.18 21.85
C SER A 177 39.84 -18.67 22.14
N LYS A 178 41.01 -19.24 21.79
CA LYS A 178 41.40 -20.61 22.14
C LYS A 178 41.26 -20.83 23.65
N PRO A 179 40.74 -21.99 24.11
CA PRO A 179 40.79 -22.33 25.52
C PRO A 179 42.24 -22.53 25.96
N SER A 180 42.61 -21.90 27.08
CA SER A 180 43.87 -22.13 27.79
C SER A 180 43.82 -23.50 28.47
N ASN A 181 44.79 -24.36 28.16
CA ASN A 181 45.00 -25.64 28.83
C ASN A 181 45.42 -25.42 30.30
N THR A 182 44.70 -26.05 31.22
CA THR A 182 45.17 -26.55 32.52
C THR A 182 44.38 -27.78 32.88
#